data_AF-A0A269XJD0-F1
#
_entry.id   AF-A0A269XJD0-F1
#
_cell.length_a   1.000
_cell.length_b   1.000
_cell.length_c   1.000
_cell.angle_alpha   90.00
_cell.angle_beta   90.00
_cell.angle_gamma   90.00
#
_symmetry.space_group_name_H-M   'P 1'
#
loop_
_entity.id
_entity.type
_entity.pdbx_description
1 polymer ?
#
loop_
_entity_poly.entity_id
_entity_poly.type
_entity_poly.pdbx_seq_one_letter_code
_entity_poly.pdbx_strand_id
1 'polypeptide(L)'
;EATDNSGLAVGNTVSGLPNGVSFDSNTNTISGTPTKVGSYPITVTTTDASGNVTKTTFTIKVVDTISPVVTSIADQSNEVNTAIDSIKIEATDNSGLAVSNTVSGLPNGVT
;
A
#
# COMPACT_ATOMS: atom_id res chain seq x y z
N GLU A 1 6.04 25.71 -3.60
CA GLU A 1 5.23 26.49 -2.65
C GLU A 1 4.14 27.22 -3.41
N ALA A 2 2.94 27.36 -2.82
CA ALA A 2 1.90 28.18 -3.41
C ALA A 2 2.25 29.66 -3.16
N THR A 3 2.19 30.49 -4.21
CA THR A 3 2.56 31.90 -4.15
C THR A 3 1.34 32.73 -4.52
N ASP A 4 1.15 33.84 -3.81
CA ASP A 4 0.09 34.81 -4.08
C ASP A 4 0.67 36.22 -4.18
N ASN A 5 0.06 37.06 -5.01
CA ASN A 5 0.55 38.41 -5.26
C ASN A 5 0.34 39.36 -4.06
N SER A 6 -0.52 39.01 -3.09
CA SER A 6 -0.71 39.81 -1.87
C SER A 6 0.43 39.67 -0.86
N GLY A 7 1.29 38.65 -0.99
CA GLY A 7 2.32 38.32 0.00
C GLY A 7 1.78 37.73 1.31
N LEU A 8 0.47 37.50 1.41
CA LEU A 8 -0.16 36.81 2.54
C LEU A 8 -0.10 35.28 2.36
N ALA A 9 -0.18 34.55 3.47
CA ALA A 9 -0.24 33.10 3.45
C ALA A 9 -1.53 32.61 2.77
N VAL A 10 -1.42 31.54 1.99
CA VAL A 10 -2.55 30.86 1.36
C VAL A 10 -2.89 29.56 2.10
N GLY A 11 -4.16 29.18 2.13
CA GLY A 11 -4.62 27.92 2.70
C GLY A 11 -4.73 26.83 1.64
N ASN A 12 -4.23 25.63 1.93
CA ASN A 12 -4.36 24.47 1.06
C ASN A 12 -5.28 23.43 1.69
N THR A 13 -6.12 22.80 0.87
CA THR A 13 -6.87 21.59 1.22
C THR A 13 -6.67 20.54 0.13
N VAL A 14 -6.68 19.27 0.52
CA VAL A 14 -6.41 18.15 -0.39
C VAL A 14 -7.51 17.10 -0.28
N SER A 15 -7.99 16.61 -1.42
CA SER A 15 -8.99 15.54 -1.50
C SER A 15 -8.57 14.47 -2.51
N GLY A 16 -9.20 13.28 -2.39
CA GLY A 16 -8.90 12.13 -3.25
C GLY A 16 -7.71 11.26 -2.79
N LEU A 17 -7.14 11.54 -1.62
CA LEU A 17 -6.01 10.79 -1.08
C LEU A 17 -6.32 9.29 -0.91
N PRO A 18 -5.37 8.39 -1.19
CA PRO A 18 -5.49 6.97 -0.86
C PRO A 18 -5.68 6.75 0.65
N ASN A 19 -6.30 5.63 1.02
CA ASN A 19 -6.36 5.21 2.43
C ASN A 19 -4.93 5.04 2.98
N GLY A 20 -4.67 5.55 4.19
CA GLY A 20 -3.34 5.56 4.83
C GLY A 20 -2.47 6.76 4.47
N VAL A 21 -2.96 7.69 3.65
CA VAL A 21 -2.28 8.95 3.27
C VAL A 21 -3.07 10.15 3.80
N SER A 22 -2.38 11.15 4.33
CA SER A 22 -2.96 12.38 4.86
C SER A 22 -2.24 13.63 4.34
N PHE A 23 -2.88 14.79 4.50
CA PHE A 23 -2.29 16.09 4.23
C PHE A 23 -2.14 16.86 5.55
N ASP A 24 -0.92 17.31 5.84
CA ASP A 24 -0.62 18.23 6.94
C ASP A 24 -0.55 19.65 6.41
N SER A 25 -1.54 20.46 6.78
CA SER A 25 -1.65 21.86 6.36
C SER A 25 -0.59 22.77 6.99
N ASN A 26 0.02 22.38 8.12
CA ASN A 26 1.06 23.18 8.77
C ASN A 26 2.37 23.14 7.99
N THR A 27 2.67 21.97 7.40
CA THR A 27 3.89 21.72 6.63
C THR A 27 3.64 21.65 5.12
N ASN A 28 2.39 21.81 4.68
CA ASN A 28 1.95 21.60 3.30
C ASN A 28 2.42 20.28 2.69
N THR A 29 2.45 19.21 3.50
CA THR A 29 3.02 17.92 3.10
C THR A 29 1.96 16.83 3.04
N ILE A 30 1.94 16.08 1.94
CA ILE A 30 1.18 14.84 1.81
C ILE A 30 2.09 13.69 2.23
N SER A 31 1.68 12.89 3.23
CA SER A 31 2.51 11.79 3.76
C SER A 31 1.67 10.60 4.21
N GLY A 32 2.32 9.45 4.46
CA GLY A 32 1.70 8.21 4.91
C GLY A 32 2.03 7.03 4.01
N THR A 33 1.34 5.90 4.24
CA THR A 33 1.57 4.65 3.51
C THR A 33 0.24 4.18 2.90
N PRO A 34 0.08 4.22 1.57
CA PRO A 34 -1.16 3.79 0.94
C PRO A 34 -1.39 2.28 1.15
N THR A 35 -2.62 1.88 1.47
CA THR A 35 -2.96 0.47 1.80
C THR A 35 -3.70 -0.28 0.71
N LYS A 36 -3.93 0.35 -0.45
CA LYS A 36 -4.67 -0.27 -1.56
C LYS A 36 -4.10 0.16 -2.90
N VAL A 37 -3.88 -0.81 -3.78
CA VAL A 37 -3.49 -0.57 -5.18
C VAL A 37 -4.60 0.15 -5.93
N GLY A 38 -4.21 1.08 -6.80
CA GLY A 38 -5.17 1.88 -7.55
C GLY A 38 -4.57 3.16 -8.14
N SER A 39 -5.41 3.86 -8.89
CA SER A 39 -5.10 5.19 -9.43
C SER A 39 -5.99 6.21 -8.74
N TYR A 40 -5.39 7.20 -8.10
CA TYR A 40 -6.07 8.15 -7.24
C TYR A 40 -5.93 9.57 -7.81
N PRO A 41 -7.00 10.17 -8.36
CA PRO A 41 -6.99 11.56 -8.77
C PRO A 41 -7.04 12.46 -7.52
N ILE A 42 -5.95 13.18 -7.29
CA ILE A 42 -5.79 14.10 -6.17
C ILE A 42 -6.17 15.50 -6.63
N THR A 43 -6.95 16.21 -5.81
CA THR A 43 -7.24 17.63 -6.02
C THR A 43 -6.67 18.44 -4.87
N VAL A 44 -5.80 19.39 -5.19
CA VAL A 44 -5.35 20.44 -4.27
C VAL A 44 -6.16 21.69 -4.54
N THR A 45 -6.80 22.23 -3.51
CA THR A 45 -7.50 23.51 -3.56
C THR A 45 -6.73 24.51 -2.73
N THR A 46 -6.24 25.55 -3.38
CA THR A 46 -5.53 26.67 -2.76
C THR A 46 -6.46 27.87 -2.70
N THR A 47 -6.60 28.46 -1.52
CA THR A 47 -7.44 29.64 -1.27
C THR A 47 -6.57 30.75 -0.68
N ASP A 48 -6.60 31.94 -1.27
CA ASP A 48 -5.92 33.11 -0.71
C ASP A 48 -6.73 33.81 0.39
N ALA A 49 -6.12 34.79 1.05
CA ALA A 49 -6.77 35.56 2.12
C ALA A 49 -7.99 36.38 1.65
N SER A 50 -8.11 36.64 0.34
CA SER A 50 -9.23 37.34 -0.28
C SER A 50 -10.35 36.38 -0.72
N GLY A 51 -10.16 35.07 -0.57
CA GLY A 51 -11.09 34.03 -0.98
C GLY A 51 -10.97 33.61 -2.43
N ASN A 52 -9.94 34.03 -3.17
CA ASN A 52 -9.70 33.53 -4.53
C ASN A 52 -9.23 32.06 -4.45
N VAL A 53 -9.75 31.23 -5.35
CA VAL A 53 -9.53 29.78 -5.32
C VAL A 53 -8.89 29.32 -6.62
N THR A 54 -7.82 28.52 -6.50
CA THR A 54 -7.25 27.75 -7.61
C THR A 54 -7.29 26.26 -7.28
N LYS A 55 -7.56 25.43 -8.29
CA LYS A 55 -7.54 23.97 -8.18
C LYS A 55 -6.49 23.37 -9.09
N THR A 56 -5.69 22.48 -8.54
CA THR A 56 -4.68 21.70 -9.27
C THR A 56 -4.95 20.23 -9.05
N THR A 57 -4.96 19.45 -10.15
CA THR A 57 -5.16 18.00 -10.09
C THR A 57 -3.92 17.25 -10.54
N PHE A 58 -3.61 16.15 -9.86
CA PHE A 58 -2.58 15.20 -10.29
C PHE A 58 -3.01 13.78 -9.89
N THR A 59 -2.26 12.76 -10.28
CA THR A 59 -2.60 11.37 -9.97
C THR A 59 -1.51 10.69 -9.16
N ILE A 60 -1.91 10.00 -8.09
CA ILE A 60 -1.04 9.05 -7.38
C ILE A 60 -1.42 7.64 -7.84
N LYS A 61 -0.45 6.92 -8.40
CA LYS A 61 -0.61 5.51 -8.77
C LYS A 61 0.04 4.63 -7.71
N VAL A 62 -0.76 3.83 -7.02
CA VAL A 62 -0.31 2.83 -6.05
C VAL A 62 -0.28 1.48 -6.76
N VAL A 63 0.89 0.85 -6.80
CA VAL A 63 1.13 -0.42 -7.47
C VAL A 63 1.65 -1.45 -6.48
N ASP A 64 1.41 -2.71 -6.80
CA ASP A 64 2.06 -3.83 -6.14
C ASP A 64 2.96 -4.54 -7.14
N THR A 65 4.25 -4.58 -6.85
CA THR A 65 5.31 -5.09 -7.73
C THR A 65 6.30 -5.97 -6.99
N ILE A 66 6.12 -6.15 -5.68
CA ILE A 66 6.98 -6.98 -4.85
C ILE A 66 6.29 -8.33 -4.77
N SER A 67 7.03 -9.41 -5.00
CA SER A 67 6.47 -10.75 -4.92
C SER A 67 6.26 -11.18 -3.47
N PRO A 68 5.29 -12.08 -3.20
CA PRO A 68 5.15 -12.69 -1.89
C PRO A 68 6.44 -13.40 -1.46
N VAL A 69 6.70 -13.41 -0.16
CA VAL A 69 7.83 -14.11 0.45
C VAL A 69 7.29 -15.28 1.26
N VAL A 70 7.87 -16.46 1.05
CA VAL A 70 7.58 -17.67 1.84
C VAL A 70 8.69 -17.88 2.85
N THR A 71 8.34 -18.13 4.11
CA THR A 71 9.30 -18.53 5.15
C THR A 71 9.96 -19.84 4.73
N SER A 72 11.29 -19.93 4.86
CA SER A 72 12.04 -21.12 4.47
C SER A 72 11.54 -22.36 5.20
N ILE A 73 11.24 -23.42 4.46
CA ILE A 73 10.87 -24.72 5.00
C ILE A 73 12.09 -25.64 4.86
N ALA A 74 12.55 -26.22 5.96
CA ALA A 74 13.67 -27.15 5.95
C ALA A 74 13.29 -28.51 5.36
N ASP A 75 14.28 -29.29 4.92
CA ASP A 75 14.07 -30.67 4.50
C ASP A 75 13.45 -31.50 5.62
N GLN A 76 12.55 -32.41 5.24
CA GLN A 76 11.79 -33.27 6.16
C GLN A 76 12.18 -34.72 5.95
N SER A 77 12.28 -35.50 7.03
CA SER A 77 12.54 -36.94 6.99
C SER A 77 11.58 -37.65 7.93
N ASN A 78 10.86 -38.65 7.43
CA ASN A 78 9.87 -39.43 8.18
C ASN A 78 9.93 -40.90 7.76
N GLU A 79 9.58 -41.80 8.67
CA GLU A 79 9.46 -43.24 8.39
C GLU A 79 8.24 -43.54 7.50
N VAL A 80 8.39 -44.50 6.60
CA VAL A 80 7.29 -44.93 5.71
C VAL A 80 6.10 -45.48 6.51
N ASN A 81 4.88 -45.23 6.04
CA ASN A 81 3.61 -45.61 6.70
C ASN A 81 3.39 -44.99 8.09
N THR A 82 4.16 -43.98 8.46
CA THR A 82 3.93 -43.18 9.66
C THR A 82 3.39 -41.81 9.25
N ALA A 83 2.45 -41.27 10.04
CA ALA A 83 1.95 -39.93 9.80
C ALA A 83 3.09 -38.90 9.98
N ILE A 84 3.14 -37.91 9.09
CA ILE A 84 4.07 -36.78 9.23
C ILE A 84 3.54 -35.77 10.24
N ASP A 85 4.45 -34.98 10.80
CA ASP A 85 4.07 -33.73 11.46
C ASP A 85 3.55 -32.71 10.45
N SER A 86 2.60 -31.87 10.88
CA SER A 86 2.04 -30.82 10.03
C SER A 86 3.10 -29.81 9.62
N ILE A 87 3.23 -29.58 8.32
CA ILE A 87 4.11 -28.55 7.75
C ILE A 87 3.25 -27.33 7.41
N LYS A 88 3.57 -26.19 8.04
CA LYS A 88 2.86 -24.94 7.79
C LYS A 88 3.59 -24.12 6.73
N ILE A 89 2.88 -23.73 5.67
CA ILE A 89 3.37 -22.77 4.68
C ILE A 89 2.98 -21.37 5.16
N GLU A 90 3.97 -20.58 5.56
CA GLU A 90 3.77 -19.18 5.94
C GLU A 90 4.29 -18.27 4.83
N ALA A 91 3.38 -17.55 4.19
CA ALA A 91 3.70 -16.58 3.14
C ALA A 91 3.18 -15.19 3.54
N THR A 92 3.96 -14.16 3.24
CA THR A 92 3.58 -12.77 3.47
C THR A 92 3.75 -11.96 2.19
N ASP A 93 2.94 -10.91 2.05
CA ASP A 93 2.96 -10.01 0.92
C ASP A 93 2.66 -8.58 1.39
N ASN A 94 3.32 -7.59 0.79
CA ASN A 94 3.19 -6.18 1.18
C ASN A 94 1.84 -5.58 0.80
N SER A 95 1.10 -6.16 -0.14
CA SER A 95 -0.21 -5.65 -0.54
C SER A 95 -1.27 -5.80 0.56
N GLY A 96 -1.02 -6.65 1.55
CA GLY A 96 -2.01 -7.04 2.55
C GLY A 96 -3.19 -7.85 1.98
N LEU A 97 -3.11 -8.25 0.71
CA LEU A 97 -4.07 -9.16 0.08
C LEU A 97 -3.75 -10.62 0.45
N ALA A 98 -4.74 -11.48 0.25
CA ALA A 98 -4.57 -12.91 0.50
C ALA A 98 -3.54 -13.50 -0.48
N VAL A 99 -2.56 -14.23 0.06
CA VAL A 99 -1.60 -15.02 -0.72
C VAL A 99 -2.20 -16.38 -1.03
N SER A 100 -2.06 -16.83 -2.28
CA SER A 100 -2.47 -18.18 -2.70
C SER A 100 -1.25 -19.09 -2.85
N ASN A 101 -1.29 -20.27 -2.24
CA ASN A 101 -0.25 -21.27 -2.33
C ASN A 101 -0.71 -22.43 -3.20
N THR A 102 0.14 -22.87 -4.13
CA THR A 102 -0.04 -24.12 -4.86
C THR A 102 1.12 -25.04 -4.55
N VAL A 103 0.82 -26.29 -4.22
CA VAL A 103 1.80 -27.29 -3.81
C VAL A 103 1.80 -28.42 -4.83
N SER A 104 2.97 -28.89 -5.22
CA SER A 104 3.13 -30.01 -6.15
C SER A 104 4.30 -30.88 -5.72
N GLY A 105 4.36 -32.13 -6.21
CA GLY A 105 5.42 -33.07 -5.88
C GLY A 105 5.32 -33.67 -4.47
N LEU A 106 4.15 -33.62 -3.83
CA LEU A 106 3.92 -34.28 -2.54
C LEU A 106 4.09 -35.80 -2.67
N PRO A 107 4.71 -36.48 -1.68
CA PRO A 107 4.72 -37.93 -1.61
C PRO A 107 3.30 -38.51 -1.57
N ASN A 108 3.14 -39.74 -2.06
CA ASN A 108 1.84 -40.42 -2.01
C ASN A 108 1.33 -40.53 -0.56
N GLY A 109 0.06 -40.23 -0.34
CA GLY A 109 -0.58 -40.24 0.98
C GLY A 109 -0.44 -38.93 1.78
N VAL A 110 0.23 -37.89 1.25
CA VAL A 110 0.32 -36.55 1.85
C VAL A 110 -0.63 -35.58 1.15
N THR A 111 -1.30 -34.71 1.92
CA THR A 111 -2.22 -33.66 1.45
C THR A 111 -2.00 -32.35 2.18
#